data_AF-A0AAV0XYR5-F1
#
_entry.id   AF-A0AAV0XYR5-F1
#
_cell.length_a   1.000
_cell.length_b   1.000
_cell.length_c   1.000
_cell.angle_alpha   90.00
_cell.angle_beta   90.00
_cell.angle_gamma   90.00
#
_symmetry.space_group_name_H-M   'P 1'
#
loop_
_entity.id
_entity.type
_entity.pdbx_description
1 polymer ?
#
loop_
_entity_poly.entity_id
_entity_poly.type
_entity_poly.pdbx_seq_one_letter_code
_entity_poly.pdbx_strand_id
1 'polypeptide(L)'
;MPKKKGQKNKLWEKIAKVLHKQGYTNFTATNCDDKWRGLLNQFRKVHDASKKTGGSAIKWKFYKLIEEAIEPIGKKQAMSPPRNILKESSTCEETLSQYVESTPTRQLNASTSVAISPRYAELPSTTPKSSPEILPLSSVKGKFPGWFQKYQEQKTEQTNLALRNANELHNRLDKMEKREEEMIAIQRHLVSKLEEANNIELQKLEVFKQMFNKQ
;
A
#
# COMPACT_ATOMS: atom_id res chain seq x y z
N MET A 1 -15.29 17.82 26.80
CA MET A 1 -13.83 17.79 26.56
C MET A 1 -13.54 18.09 25.09
N PRO A 2 -12.82 19.18 24.74
CA PRO A 2 -12.51 19.46 23.35
C PRO A 2 -11.47 18.47 22.82
N LYS A 3 -11.80 17.76 21.74
CA LYS A 3 -10.90 16.77 21.11
C LYS A 3 -9.61 17.45 20.65
N LYS A 4 -8.44 16.94 21.06
CA LYS A 4 -7.13 17.42 20.59
C LYS A 4 -7.07 17.30 19.06
N LYS A 5 -7.06 18.46 18.38
CA LYS A 5 -6.97 18.55 16.92
C LYS A 5 -5.57 18.07 16.47
N GLY A 6 -5.53 17.03 15.65
CA GLY A 6 -4.28 16.44 15.14
C GLY A 6 -3.47 17.41 14.25
N GLN A 7 -2.19 17.08 14.01
CA GLN A 7 -1.28 17.92 13.21
C GLN A 7 -1.82 18.27 11.81
N LYS A 8 -2.53 17.34 11.16
CA LYS A 8 -3.17 17.55 9.85
C LYS A 8 -4.27 18.62 9.90
N ASN A 9 -5.04 18.68 10.98
CA ASN A 9 -6.10 19.68 11.15
C ASN A 9 -5.51 21.10 11.28
N LYS A 10 -4.35 21.24 11.95
CA LYS A 10 -3.65 22.53 12.06
C LYS A 10 -3.19 23.05 10.69
N LEU A 11 -2.79 22.17 9.77
CA LEU A 11 -2.42 22.54 8.41
C LEU A 11 -3.64 23.07 7.64
N TRP A 12 -4.78 22.38 7.73
CA TRP A 12 -6.02 22.81 7.09
C TRP A 12 -6.57 24.12 7.68
N GLU A 13 -6.37 24.37 8.98
CA GLU A 13 -6.67 25.66 9.60
C GLU A 13 -5.81 26.80 9.02
N LYS A 14 -4.52 26.56 8.72
CA LYS A 14 -3.67 27.55 8.03
C LYS A 14 -4.18 27.82 6.61
N ILE A 15 -4.56 26.78 5.88
CA ILE A 15 -5.10 26.90 4.51
C ILE A 15 -6.43 27.68 4.52
N ALA A 16 -7.33 27.38 5.46
CA ALA A 16 -8.58 28.13 5.63
C ALA A 16 -8.31 29.62 5.90
N LYS A 17 -7.34 29.96 6.76
CA LYS A 17 -6.93 31.36 6.99
C LYS A 17 -6.42 32.05 5.73
N VAL A 18 -5.66 31.35 4.88
CA VAL A 18 -5.21 31.91 3.60
C VAL A 18 -6.39 32.16 2.67
N LEU A 19 -7.35 31.23 2.59
CA LEU A 19 -8.58 31.42 1.81
C LEU A 19 -9.42 32.59 2.32
N HIS A 20 -9.51 32.77 3.65
CA HIS A 20 -10.20 33.91 4.25
C HIS A 20 -9.57 35.24 3.83
N LYS A 21 -8.23 35.31 3.80
CA LYS A 21 -7.50 36.50 3.31
C LYS A 21 -7.76 36.81 1.84
N GLN A 22 -8.10 35.80 1.04
CA GLN A 22 -8.45 35.94 -0.38
C GLN A 22 -9.94 36.27 -0.60
N GLY A 23 -10.69 36.58 0.47
CA GLY A 23 -12.10 36.96 0.40
C GLY A 23 -13.09 35.81 0.59
N TYR A 24 -12.61 34.58 0.82
CA TYR A 24 -13.48 33.42 1.04
C TYR A 24 -13.68 33.15 2.54
N THR A 25 -14.59 33.88 3.19
CA THR A 25 -14.74 33.90 4.66
C THR A 25 -15.42 32.67 5.28
N ASN A 26 -16.17 31.89 4.49
CA ASN A 26 -17.10 30.89 5.03
C ASN A 26 -16.53 29.46 5.08
N PHE A 27 -15.24 29.26 4.80
CA PHE A 27 -14.65 27.92 4.76
C PHE A 27 -13.92 27.56 6.06
N THR A 28 -14.31 26.43 6.66
CA THR A 28 -13.59 25.85 7.79
C THR A 28 -12.52 24.87 7.30
N ALA A 29 -11.53 24.58 8.15
CA ALA A 29 -10.50 23.57 7.90
C ALA A 29 -11.07 22.23 7.39
N THR A 30 -12.18 21.77 7.98
CA THR A 30 -12.89 20.55 7.56
C THR A 30 -13.42 20.65 6.14
N ASN A 31 -14.04 21.77 5.77
CA ASN A 31 -14.53 21.99 4.40
C ASN A 31 -13.39 21.97 3.37
N CYS A 32 -12.22 22.52 3.71
CA CYS A 32 -11.04 22.48 2.84
C CYS A 32 -10.52 21.05 2.65
N ASP A 33 -10.43 20.28 3.74
CA ASP A 33 -9.99 18.89 3.73
C ASP A 33 -10.95 18.00 2.91
N ASP A 34 -12.25 18.13 3.13
CA ASP A 34 -13.27 17.37 2.40
C ASP A 34 -13.31 17.74 0.92
N LYS A 35 -13.16 19.04 0.61
CA LYS A 35 -13.06 19.50 -0.78
C LYS A 35 -11.84 18.89 -1.46
N TRP A 36 -10.68 18.89 -0.80
CA TRP A 36 -9.45 18.31 -1.31
C TRP A 36 -9.59 16.80 -1.53
N ARG A 37 -10.18 16.06 -0.59
CA ARG A 37 -10.48 14.62 -0.77
C ARG A 37 -11.40 14.37 -1.96
N GLY A 38 -12.44 15.19 -2.13
CA GLY A 38 -13.34 15.10 -3.28
C GLY A 38 -12.61 15.31 -4.61
N LEU A 39 -11.73 16.32 -4.67
CA LEU A 39 -10.89 16.58 -5.84
C LEU A 39 -9.94 15.40 -6.13
N LEU A 40 -9.28 14.85 -5.11
CA LEU A 40 -8.43 13.67 -5.25
C LEU A 40 -9.19 12.43 -5.74
N ASN A 41 -10.38 12.18 -5.21
CA ASN A 41 -11.20 11.06 -5.63
C ASN A 41 -11.64 11.20 -7.09
N GLN A 42 -12.04 12.40 -7.50
CA GLN A 42 -12.41 12.67 -8.88
C GLN A 42 -11.19 12.56 -9.81
N PHE A 43 -10.02 13.06 -9.37
CA PHE A 43 -8.76 12.92 -10.10
C PHE A 43 -8.43 11.45 -10.37
N ARG A 44 -8.47 10.60 -9.33
CA ARG A 44 -8.22 9.15 -9.46
C ARG A 44 -9.16 8.50 -10.47
N LYS A 45 -10.47 8.77 -10.36
CA LYS A 45 -11.47 8.25 -11.30
C LYS A 45 -11.17 8.64 -12.75
N VAL A 46 -10.86 9.91 -12.99
CA VAL A 46 -10.56 10.44 -14.33
C VAL A 46 -9.24 9.89 -14.85
N HIS A 47 -8.22 9.81 -14.01
CA HIS A 47 -6.91 9.25 -14.35
C HIS A 47 -6.99 7.75 -14.69
N ASP A 48 -7.74 6.97 -13.91
CA ASP A 48 -7.94 5.54 -14.18
C ASP A 48 -8.80 5.29 -15.42
N ALA A 49 -9.80 6.14 -15.68
CA ALA A 49 -10.56 6.10 -16.93
C ALA A 49 -9.67 6.42 -18.14
N SER A 50 -8.82 7.44 -18.02
CA SER A 50 -7.86 7.83 -19.08
C SER A 50 -6.91 6.69 -19.44
N LYS A 51 -6.39 5.96 -18.44
CA LYS A 51 -5.56 4.76 -18.67
C LYS A 51 -6.27 3.64 -19.43
N LYS A 52 -7.59 3.46 -19.21
CA LYS A 52 -8.38 2.39 -19.86
C LYS A 52 -8.77 2.74 -21.29
N THR A 53 -9.06 4.01 -21.57
CA THR A 53 -9.57 4.47 -22.87
C THR A 53 -8.47 4.90 -23.84
N GLY A 54 -7.19 4.83 -23.43
CA GLY A 54 -6.06 5.15 -24.31
C GLY A 54 -5.76 6.65 -24.42
N GLY A 55 -5.98 7.41 -23.34
CA GLY A 55 -5.55 8.82 -23.24
C GLY A 55 -6.37 9.84 -24.02
N SER A 56 -7.42 9.42 -24.72
CA SER A 56 -8.27 10.30 -25.53
C SER A 56 -9.17 11.18 -24.64
N ALA A 57 -8.73 12.44 -24.49
CA ALA A 57 -9.43 13.59 -23.93
C ALA A 57 -9.86 13.49 -22.45
N ILE A 58 -8.93 13.78 -21.54
CA ILE A 58 -9.24 14.10 -20.14
C ILE A 58 -10.12 15.36 -20.08
N LYS A 59 -11.42 15.18 -19.85
CA LYS A 59 -12.45 16.25 -19.89
C LYS A 59 -12.53 17.10 -18.61
N TRP A 60 -11.68 16.86 -17.61
CA TRP A 60 -11.81 17.51 -16.31
C TRP A 60 -10.91 18.73 -16.18
N LYS A 61 -11.52 19.93 -16.07
CA LYS A 61 -10.82 21.23 -16.03
C LYS A 61 -9.76 21.38 -14.94
N PHE A 62 -9.91 20.67 -13.83
CA PHE A 62 -8.96 20.71 -12.71
C PHE A 62 -7.90 19.62 -12.78
N TYR A 63 -7.92 18.77 -13.81
CA TYR A 63 -7.02 17.62 -13.88
C TYR A 63 -5.55 18.04 -13.88
N LYS A 64 -5.15 18.93 -14.80
CA LYS A 64 -3.75 19.40 -14.90
C LYS A 64 -3.26 20.07 -13.61
N LEU A 65 -4.10 20.90 -13.00
CA LEU A 65 -3.76 21.59 -11.75
C LEU A 65 -3.55 20.62 -10.59
N ILE A 66 -4.35 19.56 -10.53
CA ILE A 66 -4.24 18.54 -9.48
C ILE A 66 -3.07 17.58 -9.78
N GLU A 67 -2.83 17.24 -11.04
CA GLU A 67 -1.69 16.44 -11.49
C GLU A 67 -0.36 17.12 -11.12
N GLU A 68 -0.21 18.41 -11.45
CA GLU A 68 0.96 19.21 -11.10
C GLU A 68 1.18 19.31 -9.58
N ALA A 69 0.10 19.43 -8.80
CA ALA A 69 0.18 19.47 -7.35
C ALA A 69 0.58 18.11 -6.72
N ILE A 70 0.33 16.98 -7.40
CA ILE A 70 0.55 15.62 -6.87
C ILE A 70 1.83 14.98 -7.43
N GLU A 71 2.24 15.30 -8.65
CA GLU A 71 3.43 14.75 -9.31
C GLU A 71 4.71 14.79 -8.46
N PRO A 72 5.04 15.89 -7.76
CA PRO A 72 6.22 15.97 -6.89
C PRO A 72 6.16 15.00 -5.70
N ILE A 73 4.97 14.54 -5.33
CA ILE A 73 4.69 13.68 -4.18
C ILE A 73 4.76 12.20 -4.61
N GLY A 74 4.27 11.87 -5.81
CA GLY A 74 4.24 10.51 -6.35
C GLY A 74 5.61 9.94 -6.71
N LYS A 75 6.55 10.78 -7.20
CA LYS A 75 7.91 10.35 -7.59
C LYS A 75 8.78 9.92 -6.39
N LYS A 76 8.40 10.26 -5.15
CA LYS A 76 9.13 9.92 -3.92
C LYS A 76 8.60 8.67 -3.19
N GLN A 77 7.52 8.05 -3.69
CA GLN A 77 6.88 6.89 -3.05
C GLN A 77 6.77 5.69 -4.00
N ALA A 78 7.80 5.44 -4.82
CA ALA A 78 7.99 4.10 -5.34
C ALA A 78 8.36 3.20 -4.15
N MET A 79 7.36 2.55 -3.55
CA MET A 79 7.56 1.47 -2.58
C MET A 79 8.07 0.24 -3.33
N SER A 80 9.25 0.35 -3.91
CA SER A 80 10.09 -0.82 -4.12
C SER A 80 10.62 -1.19 -2.73
N PRO A 81 10.42 -2.44 -2.27
CA PRO A 81 11.06 -2.92 -1.05
C PRO A 81 12.57 -2.59 -1.10
N PRO A 82 13.18 -2.12 0.01
CA PRO A 82 14.61 -1.83 0.03
C PRO A 82 15.40 -3.01 -0.55
N ARG A 83 16.23 -2.75 -1.58
CA ARG A 83 17.03 -3.77 -2.30
C ARG A 83 17.85 -4.69 -1.38
N ASN A 84 18.13 -4.25 -0.15
CA ASN A 84 18.91 -5.00 0.84
C ASN A 84 18.18 -6.19 1.48
N ILE A 85 16.90 -6.44 1.20
CA ILE A 85 16.17 -7.62 1.72
C ILE A 85 16.26 -8.81 0.74
N LEU A 86 16.63 -8.58 -0.51
CA LEU A 86 16.93 -9.65 -1.46
C LEU A 86 18.38 -10.10 -1.23
N LYS A 87 18.59 -10.96 -0.23
CA LYS A 87 19.77 -11.83 -0.26
C LYS A 87 19.53 -12.85 -1.37
N GLU A 88 20.06 -12.54 -2.55
CA GLU A 88 20.30 -13.53 -3.60
C GLU A 88 21.34 -14.51 -3.06
N SER A 89 20.88 -15.62 -2.50
CA SER A 89 21.74 -16.78 -2.27
C SER A 89 21.87 -17.52 -3.61
N SER A 90 22.84 -17.09 -4.41
CA SER A 90 23.48 -17.93 -5.43
C SER A 90 24.93 -17.46 -5.60
N THR A 91 25.80 -17.98 -4.74
CA THR A 91 27.24 -17.94 -4.99
C THR A 91 27.56 -19.04 -6.00
N CYS A 92 27.92 -18.63 -7.22
CA CYS A 92 28.83 -19.36 -8.08
C CYS A 92 29.68 -18.33 -8.80
N GLU A 93 30.97 -18.31 -8.48
CA GLU A 93 31.96 -17.61 -9.30
C GLU A 93 32.00 -18.25 -10.70
N GLU A 94 32.18 -17.45 -11.75
CA GLU A 94 33.40 -17.45 -12.58
C GLU A 94 33.17 -16.67 -13.92
N THR A 95 33.97 -15.60 -14.09
CA THR A 95 34.67 -15.15 -15.31
C THR A 95 33.94 -14.67 -16.59
N LEU A 96 34.04 -13.34 -16.76
CA LEU A 96 34.46 -12.56 -17.96
C LEU A 96 33.55 -12.37 -19.20
N SER A 97 33.51 -11.08 -19.58
CA SER A 97 33.37 -10.47 -20.93
C SER A 97 32.02 -9.76 -21.17
N GLN A 98 31.90 -8.45 -20.95
CA GLN A 98 32.38 -7.28 -21.72
C GLN A 98 31.56 -6.99 -23.00
N TYR A 99 31.12 -5.72 -23.08
CA TYR A 99 30.71 -4.91 -24.24
C TYR A 99 29.21 -4.61 -24.51
N VAL A 100 28.91 -3.30 -24.31
CA VAL A 100 28.22 -2.28 -25.15
C VAL A 100 26.72 -2.46 -25.46
N GLU A 101 25.86 -1.58 -24.93
CA GLU A 101 25.46 -0.27 -25.47
C GLU A 101 24.57 -0.37 -26.72
N SER A 102 23.33 0.11 -26.62
CA SER A 102 22.78 1.14 -27.52
C SER A 102 21.26 1.30 -27.37
N THR A 103 20.85 2.46 -26.85
CA THR A 103 19.60 3.14 -27.23
C THR A 103 19.60 3.50 -28.73
N PRO A 104 18.44 3.69 -29.38
CA PRO A 104 17.96 5.07 -29.57
C PRO A 104 16.41 5.18 -29.54
N THR A 105 15.83 6.15 -28.82
CA THR A 105 15.48 7.51 -29.29
C THR A 105 14.89 7.56 -30.70
N ARG A 106 13.58 7.83 -30.79
CA ARG A 106 12.97 8.42 -32.00
C ARG A 106 11.95 9.49 -31.61
N GLN A 107 12.38 10.74 -31.66
CA GLN A 107 11.52 11.92 -31.78
C GLN A 107 11.16 12.15 -33.25
N LEU A 108 9.90 12.47 -33.54
CA LEU A 108 9.39 13.17 -34.74
C LEU A 108 8.03 13.75 -34.32
N ASN A 109 7.87 15.04 -33.97
CA ASN A 109 7.90 16.30 -34.75
C ASN A 109 6.58 16.64 -35.50
N ALA A 110 6.31 17.96 -35.50
CA ALA A 110 5.36 18.75 -36.32
C ALA A 110 3.85 18.49 -36.11
N SER A 111 3.10 19.42 -35.49
CA SER A 111 2.60 20.72 -36.01
C SER A 111 1.50 20.58 -37.05
N THR A 112 0.25 20.79 -36.64
CA THR A 112 -0.77 21.40 -37.51
C THR A 112 -1.69 22.27 -36.66
N SER A 113 -1.69 23.57 -36.96
CA SER A 113 -2.65 24.55 -36.46
C SER A 113 -4.00 24.37 -37.14
N VAL A 114 -5.11 24.51 -36.40
CA VAL A 114 -6.25 25.29 -36.88
C VAL A 114 -6.98 25.91 -35.68
N ALA A 115 -7.06 27.23 -35.68
CA ALA A 115 -7.88 28.03 -34.79
C ALA A 115 -9.32 28.08 -35.31
N ILE A 116 -10.34 27.87 -34.47
CA ILE A 116 -11.66 28.51 -34.62
C ILE A 116 -12.25 28.81 -33.22
N SER A 117 -12.71 30.05 -33.11
CA SER A 117 -13.27 30.81 -31.98
C SER A 117 -14.55 30.22 -31.33
N PRO A 118 -14.90 30.67 -30.10
CA PRO A 118 -16.04 30.17 -29.33
C PRO A 118 -17.35 30.87 -29.71
N ARG A 119 -18.45 30.12 -29.72
CA ARG A 119 -19.81 30.69 -29.77
C ARG A 119 -20.55 30.36 -28.48
N TYR A 120 -20.87 31.43 -27.80
CA TYR A 120 -21.65 31.61 -26.58
C TYR A 120 -23.09 31.11 -26.78
N ALA A 121 -23.63 30.34 -25.83
CA ALA A 121 -25.07 30.29 -25.58
C ALA A 121 -25.34 29.81 -24.15
N GLU A 122 -26.25 30.53 -23.50
CA GLU A 122 -26.49 30.63 -22.07
C GLU A 122 -27.14 29.40 -21.41
N LEU A 123 -26.96 29.35 -20.09
CA LEU A 123 -27.78 28.64 -19.12
C LEU A 123 -29.14 29.34 -18.98
N PRO A 124 -30.20 28.63 -18.56
CA PRO A 124 -30.86 29.11 -17.36
C PRO A 124 -31.06 28.02 -16.29
N SER A 125 -30.86 28.50 -15.06
CA SER A 125 -31.10 27.88 -13.77
C SER A 125 -32.58 27.73 -13.43
N THR A 126 -32.96 26.58 -12.88
CA THR A 126 -34.05 26.47 -11.88
C THR A 126 -33.71 25.38 -10.87
N THR A 127 -33.43 25.79 -9.63
CA THR A 127 -33.52 24.99 -8.39
C THR A 127 -34.98 24.97 -7.88
N PRO A 128 -35.33 24.31 -6.76
CA PRO A 128 -34.94 23.00 -6.24
C PRO A 128 -36.18 22.18 -5.76
N LYS A 129 -36.16 20.84 -5.75
CA LYS A 129 -37.04 20.05 -4.86
C LYS A 129 -36.64 18.58 -4.68
N SER A 130 -36.76 18.17 -3.41
CA SER A 130 -36.83 16.83 -2.79
C SER A 130 -35.64 15.85 -2.90
N SER A 131 -35.01 15.64 -1.75
CA SER A 131 -34.36 14.38 -1.35
C SER A 131 -35.26 13.18 -1.67
N PRO A 132 -34.75 12.09 -2.26
CA PRO A 132 -35.49 10.84 -2.29
C PRO A 132 -35.36 10.17 -0.92
N GLU A 133 -36.49 10.20 -0.21
CA GLU A 133 -36.82 9.36 0.93
C GLU A 133 -36.71 7.89 0.51
N ILE A 134 -35.81 7.12 1.15
CA ILE A 134 -35.61 5.71 0.83
C ILE A 134 -36.76 4.93 1.47
N LEU A 135 -37.74 4.55 0.65
CA LEU A 135 -38.75 3.57 1.06
C LEU A 135 -38.13 2.16 1.16
N PRO A 136 -38.52 1.35 2.16
CA PRO A 136 -38.00 0.00 2.34
C PRO A 136 -38.56 -0.93 1.24
N LEU A 137 -37.65 -1.51 0.45
CA LEU A 137 -37.95 -2.41 -0.66
C LEU A 137 -38.35 -3.80 -0.16
N SER A 138 -39.55 -3.96 0.39
CA SER A 138 -40.16 -5.28 0.51
C SER A 138 -40.94 -5.59 -0.77
N SER A 139 -40.52 -6.65 -1.47
CA SER A 139 -41.22 -7.29 -2.59
C SER A 139 -41.14 -6.58 -3.96
N VAL A 140 -39.96 -6.61 -4.58
CA VAL A 140 -39.87 -6.61 -6.04
C VAL A 140 -39.50 -8.03 -6.46
N LYS A 141 -40.45 -8.76 -7.05
CA LYS A 141 -40.21 -10.02 -7.79
C LYS A 141 -39.46 -9.70 -9.09
N GLY A 142 -38.26 -9.15 -8.95
CA GLY A 142 -37.31 -8.95 -10.06
C GLY A 142 -36.34 -10.10 -10.04
N LYS A 143 -36.17 -10.80 -11.18
CA LYS A 143 -35.09 -11.76 -11.33
C LYS A 143 -33.80 -11.04 -11.00
N PHE A 144 -33.13 -11.50 -9.95
CA PHE A 144 -31.90 -10.92 -9.45
C PHE A 144 -30.91 -10.79 -10.62
N PRO A 145 -30.28 -9.62 -10.85
CA PRO A 145 -29.47 -9.42 -12.04
C PRO A 145 -28.33 -10.45 -12.11
N GLY A 146 -28.19 -11.16 -13.23
CA GLY A 146 -27.19 -12.23 -13.37
C GLY A 146 -25.74 -11.77 -13.18
N TRP A 147 -25.45 -10.47 -13.39
CA TRP A 147 -24.14 -9.89 -13.07
C TRP A 147 -23.84 -9.88 -11.57
N PHE A 148 -24.88 -9.76 -10.72
CA PHE A 148 -24.71 -9.74 -9.27
C PHE A 148 -24.28 -11.11 -8.77
N GLN A 149 -24.85 -12.19 -9.31
CA GLN A 149 -24.44 -13.55 -8.97
C GLN A 149 -22.98 -13.80 -9.34
N LYS A 150 -22.55 -13.41 -10.55
CA LYS A 150 -21.14 -13.48 -10.96
C LYS A 150 -20.22 -12.67 -10.05
N TYR A 151 -20.64 -11.46 -9.66
CA TYR A 151 -19.89 -10.63 -8.71
C TYR A 151 -19.76 -11.31 -7.33
N GLN A 152 -20.84 -11.92 -6.84
CA GLN A 152 -20.84 -12.63 -5.56
C GLN A 152 -19.94 -13.86 -5.60
N GLU A 153 -19.98 -14.63 -6.68
CA GLU A 153 -19.07 -15.76 -6.93
C GLU A 153 -17.62 -15.30 -6.96
N GLN A 154 -17.30 -14.27 -7.74
CA GLN A 154 -15.96 -13.70 -7.81
C GLN A 154 -15.47 -13.20 -6.44
N LYS A 155 -16.35 -12.58 -5.65
CA LYS A 155 -16.00 -12.10 -4.30
C LYS A 155 -15.74 -13.26 -3.34
N THR A 156 -16.55 -14.31 -3.44
CA THR A 156 -16.39 -15.54 -2.66
C THR A 156 -15.08 -16.24 -3.02
N GLU A 157 -14.76 -16.33 -4.30
CA GLU A 157 -13.52 -16.92 -4.81
C GLU A 157 -12.29 -16.15 -4.33
N GLN A 158 -12.31 -14.81 -4.43
CA GLN A 158 -11.23 -13.98 -3.86
C GLN A 158 -11.03 -14.22 -2.36
N THR A 159 -12.13 -14.36 -1.61
CA THR A 159 -12.09 -14.61 -0.17
C THR A 159 -11.54 -16.00 0.12
N ASN A 160 -11.95 -17.01 -0.65
CA ASN A 160 -11.46 -18.37 -0.51
C ASN A 160 -9.97 -18.47 -0.85
N LEU A 161 -9.52 -17.79 -1.90
CA LEU A 161 -8.10 -17.73 -2.26
C LEU A 161 -7.26 -17.06 -1.17
N ALA A 162 -7.74 -15.95 -0.60
CA ALA A 162 -7.09 -15.31 0.53
C ALA A 162 -7.00 -16.23 1.75
N LEU A 163 -8.06 -17.00 2.04
CA LEU A 163 -8.06 -17.99 3.12
C LEU A 163 -7.06 -19.13 2.86
N ARG A 164 -7.00 -19.67 1.63
CA ARG A 164 -6.03 -20.71 1.25
C ARG A 164 -4.60 -20.21 1.40
N ASN A 165 -4.31 -19.01 0.93
CA ASN A 165 -3.00 -18.39 1.06
C ASN A 165 -2.62 -18.21 2.55
N ALA A 166 -3.55 -17.70 3.37
CA ALA A 166 -3.33 -17.57 4.81
C ALA A 166 -3.04 -18.92 5.49
N ASN A 167 -3.79 -19.97 5.14
CA ASN A 167 -3.56 -21.31 5.66
C ASN A 167 -2.21 -21.90 5.21
N GLU A 168 -1.81 -21.66 3.97
CA GLU A 168 -0.50 -22.10 3.46
C GLU A 168 0.63 -21.40 4.21
N LEU A 169 0.50 -20.10 4.46
CA LEU A 169 1.46 -19.34 5.26
C LEU A 169 1.53 -19.87 6.69
N HIS A 170 0.39 -20.13 7.31
CA HIS A 170 0.33 -20.70 8.66
C HIS A 170 1.04 -22.06 8.73
N ASN A 171 0.73 -22.98 7.80
CA ASN A 171 1.40 -24.28 7.72
C ASN A 171 2.92 -24.16 7.49
N ARG A 172 3.36 -23.15 6.74
CA ARG A 172 4.79 -22.89 6.53
C ARG A 172 5.46 -22.41 7.80
N LEU A 173 4.80 -21.56 8.59
CA LEU A 173 5.29 -21.08 9.88
C LEU A 173 5.39 -22.22 10.89
N ASP A 174 4.36 -23.05 11.02
CA ASP A 174 4.37 -24.26 11.88
C ASP A 174 5.56 -25.19 11.56
N LYS A 175 5.84 -25.40 10.26
CA LYS A 175 6.99 -26.20 9.83
C LYS A 175 8.33 -25.56 10.18
N MET A 176 8.41 -24.23 10.22
CA MET A 176 9.62 -23.52 10.64
C MET A 176 9.80 -23.63 12.15
N GLU A 177 8.74 -23.35 12.91
CA GLU A 177 8.73 -23.45 14.38
C GLU A 177 9.15 -24.85 14.83
N LYS A 178 8.58 -25.91 14.24
CA LYS A 178 8.97 -27.29 14.56
C LYS A 178 10.46 -27.58 14.34
N ARG A 179 11.07 -27.07 13.27
CA ARG A 179 12.51 -27.25 13.02
C ARG A 179 13.36 -26.48 14.03
N GLU A 180 12.90 -25.30 14.44
CA GLU A 180 13.56 -24.51 15.48
C GLU A 180 13.51 -25.22 16.83
N GLU A 181 12.35 -25.80 17.18
CA GLU A 181 12.20 -26.62 18.39
C GLU A 181 13.14 -27.84 18.38
N GLU A 182 13.22 -28.56 17.26
CA GLU A 182 14.12 -29.71 17.09
C GLU A 182 15.59 -29.32 17.26
N MET A 183 16.01 -28.21 16.64
CA MET A 183 17.36 -27.67 16.79
C MET A 183 17.67 -27.26 18.23
N ILE A 184 16.73 -26.55 18.89
CA ILE A 184 16.88 -26.14 20.29
C ILE A 184 16.97 -27.38 21.19
N ALA A 185 16.20 -28.43 20.92
CA ALA A 185 16.25 -29.68 21.67
C ALA A 185 17.64 -30.34 21.55
N ILE A 186 18.21 -30.38 20.34
CA ILE A 186 19.57 -30.90 20.12
C ILE A 186 20.61 -30.06 20.87
N GLN A 187 20.51 -28.74 20.81
CA GLN A 187 21.43 -27.84 21.54
C GLN A 187 21.34 -28.06 23.05
N ARG A 188 20.12 -28.16 23.61
CA ARG A 188 19.91 -28.46 25.03
C ARG A 188 20.51 -29.81 25.42
N HIS A 189 20.34 -30.83 24.57
CA HIS A 189 20.92 -32.14 24.80
C HIS A 189 22.46 -32.09 24.85
N LEU A 190 23.08 -31.39 23.90
CA LEU A 190 24.53 -31.22 23.86
C LEU A 190 25.06 -30.49 25.10
N VAL A 191 24.42 -29.38 25.50
CA VAL A 191 24.79 -28.62 26.70
C VAL A 191 24.70 -29.52 27.94
N SER A 192 23.61 -30.27 28.09
CA SER A 192 23.45 -31.21 29.20
C SER A 192 24.56 -32.27 29.26
N LYS A 193 24.98 -32.79 28.10
CA LYS A 193 26.10 -33.76 28.02
C LYS A 193 27.45 -33.12 28.38
N LEU A 194 27.68 -31.87 28.01
CA LEU A 194 28.87 -31.13 28.39
C LEU A 194 28.92 -30.84 29.90
N GLU A 195 27.78 -30.49 30.50
CA GLU A 195 27.66 -30.31 31.94
C GLU A 195 27.93 -31.62 32.70
N GLU A 196 27.39 -32.75 32.22
CA GLU A 196 27.63 -34.07 32.79
C GLU A 196 29.13 -34.44 32.74
N ALA A 197 29.77 -34.25 31.59
CA ALA A 197 31.21 -34.50 31.43
C ALA A 197 32.06 -33.61 32.36
N ASN A 198 31.72 -32.32 32.44
CA ASN A 198 32.43 -31.39 33.32
C ASN A 198 32.27 -31.76 34.80
N ASN A 199 31.07 -32.19 35.21
CA ASN A 199 30.82 -32.63 36.58
C ASN A 199 31.64 -33.88 36.94
N ILE A 200 31.78 -34.82 36.00
CA ILE A 200 32.64 -36.01 36.17
C ILE A 200 34.11 -35.59 36.37
N GLU A 201 34.62 -34.66 35.59
CA GLU A 201 36.00 -34.16 35.75
C GLU A 201 36.21 -33.46 37.10
N LEU A 202 35.24 -32.65 37.53
CA LEU A 202 35.27 -32.02 38.86
C LEU A 202 35.29 -33.07 39.99
N GLN A 203 34.49 -34.13 39.87
CA GLN A 203 34.52 -35.24 40.83
C GLN A 203 35.87 -35.95 40.85
N LYS A 204 36.48 -36.21 39.69
CA LYS A 204 37.83 -36.81 39.61
C LYS A 204 38.85 -35.94 40.34
N LEU A 205 38.86 -34.62 40.08
CA LEU A 205 39.78 -33.68 40.73
C LEU A 205 39.61 -33.67 42.25
N GLU A 206 38.36 -33.70 42.74
CA GLU A 206 38.08 -33.74 44.17
C GLU A 206 38.60 -35.03 44.82
N VAL A 207 38.40 -36.18 44.17
CA VAL A 207 38.94 -37.46 44.64
C VAL A 207 40.48 -37.43 44.68
N PHE A 208 41.13 -36.91 43.64
CA PHE A 208 42.59 -36.75 43.63
C PHE A 208 43.06 -35.87 44.78
N LYS A 209 42.42 -34.71 44.99
CA LYS A 209 42.75 -33.80 46.10
C LYS A 209 42.62 -34.49 47.46
N GLN A 210 41.59 -35.31 47.67
CA GLN A 210 41.42 -36.07 48.93
C GLN A 210 42.49 -37.14 49.14
N MET A 211 43.00 -37.76 48.06
CA MET A 211 44.07 -38.75 48.17
C MET A 211 45.42 -38.10 48.54
N PHE A 212 45.75 -36.96 47.95
CA PHE A 212 47.04 -36.28 48.18
C PHE A 212 47.09 -35.46 49.48
N ASN A 213 45.96 -35.02 50.02
CA ASN A 213 45.90 -34.30 51.30
C ASN A 213 45.87 -35.23 52.53
N LYS A 214 45.92 -36.56 52.35
CA LYS A 214 45.91 -37.57 53.43
C LYS A 214 47.29 -38.21 53.69
N GLN A 215 48.36 -37.72 53.05
CA GLN A 215 49.75 -38.02 53.38
C GLN A 215 50.37 -36.84 54.15
#